data_AF-A0A7J8V8V1-F1
#
_entry.id   AF-A0A7J8V8V1-F1
#
_cell.length_a   1.000
_cell.length_b   1.000
_cell.length_c   1.000
_cell.angle_alpha   90.00
_cell.angle_beta   90.00
_cell.angle_gamma   90.00
#
_symmetry.space_group_name_H-M   'P 1'
#
loop_
_entity.id
_entity.type
_entity.pdbx_description
1 polymer ?
#
loop_
_entity_poly.entity_id
_entity_poly.type
_entity_poly.pdbx_seq_one_letter_code
_entity_poly.pdbx_strand_id
1 'polypeptide(L)'
;MRPLETLPPTETLEIENGLSLVPRVKLNLTIHPSLPSVSKPIDEWQLKRALIDFLKTSLSVSVTVPEEDLQIKRLKDLKKRKRDEPVAHGALFIRDIRFLSSKKKIEEVDNKEEDVKELEKKFLEWRNYVAEKMDGIELNLEGVKYNLSVEIPASDDFERMRKDWEESYAFRNRGYSRGGRQEPDTIVLRGVPSRWFAEPRVSSKPSMLVTHTIFSTFGKIRNLNVSEDEDLAKGMDEYELDIGIVSGLHCKIIVQFEKYRDFYNALKVLCGRSLQKQGSRLSADYEVTWDKDGFFRNSRSQNQDKSSKMQEPAAVRYRSEAPRREPHVSEFTSNDTRRKRFKVRIQLNDDDELGFLLFFQLFSLINIG
;
A
#
# COMPACT_ATOMS: atom_id res chain seq x y z
N MET A 1 1.13 8.48 -29.31
CA MET A 1 1.51 8.87 -27.92
C MET A 1 3.00 8.71 -27.75
N ARG A 2 3.65 9.59 -26.98
CA ARG A 2 5.08 9.44 -26.63
C ARG A 2 5.28 8.21 -25.74
N PRO A 3 6.42 7.50 -25.82
CA PRO A 3 6.71 6.38 -24.93
C PRO A 3 6.79 6.83 -23.47
N LEU A 4 6.06 6.17 -22.58
CA LEU A 4 6.05 6.48 -21.14
C LEU A 4 7.43 6.35 -20.49
N GLU A 5 8.32 5.54 -21.07
CA GLU A 5 9.71 5.35 -20.62
C GLU A 5 10.58 6.59 -20.73
N THR A 6 10.21 7.50 -21.63
CA THR A 6 10.95 8.74 -21.88
C THR A 6 10.38 9.93 -21.11
N LEU A 7 9.34 9.72 -20.29
CA LEU A 7 8.66 10.77 -19.55
C LEU A 7 9.50 11.19 -18.32
N PRO A 8 10.01 12.44 -18.26
CA PRO A 8 10.77 12.94 -17.11
C PRO A 8 9.94 12.91 -15.82
N PRO A 9 10.57 12.72 -14.65
CA PRO A 9 9.90 12.79 -13.35
C PRO A 9 9.31 14.19 -13.06
N THR A 10 9.74 15.22 -13.80
CA THR A 10 9.29 16.62 -13.67
C THR A 10 8.25 17.04 -14.70
N GLU A 11 7.89 16.17 -15.66
CA GLU A 11 6.91 16.47 -16.70
C GLU A 11 5.51 15.99 -16.31
N THR A 12 4.52 16.82 -16.60
CA THR A 12 3.10 16.47 -16.47
C THR A 12 2.68 15.58 -17.64
N LEU A 13 1.99 14.47 -17.34
CA LEU A 13 1.41 13.61 -18.37
C LEU A 13 -0.08 13.90 -18.52
N GLU A 14 -0.51 14.29 -19.71
CA GLU A 14 -1.93 14.41 -20.02
C GLU A 14 -2.55 13.02 -20.26
N ILE A 15 -3.67 12.76 -19.59
CA ILE A 15 -4.48 11.56 -19.73
C ILE A 15 -5.83 11.94 -20.35
N GLU A 16 -6.56 10.93 -20.83
CA GLU A 16 -7.92 11.08 -21.29
C GLU A 16 -8.88 11.62 -20.20
N ASN A 17 -10.03 12.12 -20.64
CA ASN A 17 -11.09 12.72 -19.82
C ASN A 17 -10.68 13.99 -19.05
N GLY A 18 -9.70 14.74 -19.58
CA GLY A 18 -9.24 15.99 -18.99
C GLY A 18 -8.55 15.77 -17.65
N LEU A 19 -7.95 14.60 -17.43
CA LEU A 19 -7.09 14.32 -16.29
C LEU A 19 -5.64 14.49 -16.70
N SER A 20 -4.81 14.88 -15.75
CA SER A 20 -3.36 14.96 -15.94
C SER A 20 -2.66 14.43 -14.70
N LEU A 21 -1.50 13.81 -14.89
CA LEU A 21 -0.61 13.43 -13.81
C LEU A 21 0.45 14.50 -13.64
N VAL A 22 0.33 15.27 -12.58
CA VAL A 22 1.25 16.35 -12.23
C VAL A 22 2.29 15.78 -11.27
N PRO A 23 3.58 16.06 -11.48
CA PRO A 23 4.60 15.54 -10.58
C PRO A 23 4.50 16.14 -9.18
N ARG A 24 4.80 15.32 -8.17
CA ARG A 24 4.83 15.69 -6.76
C ARG A 24 5.93 14.96 -6.00
N VAL A 25 6.38 15.56 -4.91
CA VAL A 25 7.08 14.85 -3.83
C VAL A 25 6.23 14.93 -2.59
N LYS A 26 5.81 13.76 -2.09
CA LYS A 26 5.11 13.62 -0.81
C LYS A 26 6.11 13.21 0.26
N LEU A 27 6.05 13.89 1.41
CA LEU A 27 6.78 13.52 2.61
C LEU A 27 5.79 13.37 3.77
N ASN A 28 5.85 12.25 4.46
CA ASN A 28 5.08 12.02 5.68
C ASN A 28 5.85 12.61 6.86
N LEU A 29 5.17 13.41 7.67
CA LEU A 29 5.74 14.10 8.82
C LEU A 29 5.16 13.51 10.10
N THR A 30 6.03 13.14 11.04
CA THR A 30 5.68 12.71 12.39
C THR A 30 6.32 13.66 13.39
N ILE A 31 5.51 14.26 14.26
CA ILE A 31 6.00 15.24 15.23
C ILE A 31 5.98 14.61 16.62
N HIS A 32 7.16 14.48 17.21
CA HIS A 32 7.37 13.99 18.58
C HIS A 32 7.67 15.17 19.50
N PRO A 33 7.26 15.13 20.78
CA PRO A 33 7.68 16.14 21.73
C PRO A 33 9.11 15.82 22.19
N SER A 34 10.00 16.81 22.26
CA SER A 34 11.37 16.57 22.76
C SER A 34 11.37 16.30 24.27
N LEU A 35 10.30 16.71 24.98
CA LEU A 35 10.07 16.40 26.39
C LEU A 35 8.74 15.66 26.56
N PRO A 36 8.72 14.50 27.24
CA PRO A 36 7.52 13.66 27.36
C PRO A 36 6.41 14.25 28.23
N SER A 37 6.66 15.37 28.93
CA SER A 37 5.71 16.09 29.79
C SER A 37 4.88 17.14 29.04
N VAL A 38 5.10 17.32 27.74
CA VAL A 38 4.37 18.29 26.92
C VAL A 38 2.96 17.78 26.65
N SER A 39 1.99 18.30 27.39
CA SER A 39 0.55 18.07 27.18
C SER A 39 -0.11 19.22 26.39
N LYS A 40 0.65 20.25 26.02
CA LYS A 40 0.14 21.39 25.26
C LYS A 40 -0.18 20.97 23.82
N PRO A 41 -1.36 21.37 23.29
CA PRO A 41 -1.66 21.18 21.89
C PRO A 41 -0.69 22.01 21.04
N ILE A 42 -0.11 21.42 20.02
CA ILE A 42 0.75 22.12 19.04
C ILE A 42 -0.09 23.14 18.29
N ASP A 43 0.37 24.38 18.12
CA ASP A 43 -0.26 25.32 17.19
C ASP A 43 0.06 24.94 15.74
N GLU A 44 -0.94 24.44 15.01
CA GLU A 44 -0.85 24.06 13.59
C GLU A 44 -0.36 25.22 12.72
N TRP A 45 -0.85 26.43 12.93
CA TRP A 45 -0.53 27.55 12.05
C TRP A 45 0.94 27.96 12.22
N GLN A 46 1.42 28.03 13.46
CA GLN A 46 2.84 28.30 13.74
C GLN A 46 3.74 27.18 13.21
N LEU A 47 3.35 25.92 13.39
CA LEU A 47 4.09 24.78 12.84
C LEU A 47 4.17 24.83 11.31
N LYS A 48 3.03 25.09 10.64
CA LYS A 48 3.00 25.25 9.19
C LYS A 48 3.94 26.35 8.72
N ARG A 49 3.86 27.52 9.37
CA ARG A 49 4.70 28.66 9.02
C ARG A 49 6.18 28.38 9.24
N ALA A 50 6.55 27.76 10.36
CA ALA A 50 7.94 27.38 10.64
C ALA A 50 8.49 26.41 9.59
N LEU A 51 7.70 25.42 9.17
CA LEU A 51 8.09 24.48 8.12
C LEU A 51 8.23 25.16 6.75
N ILE A 52 7.28 26.04 6.38
CA ILE A 52 7.34 26.79 5.12
C ILE A 52 8.56 27.72 5.10
N ASP A 53 8.85 28.40 6.21
CA ASP A 53 10.01 29.28 6.32
C ASP A 53 11.32 28.46 6.21
N PHE A 54 11.39 27.30 6.87
CA PHE A 54 12.52 26.38 6.74
C PHE A 54 12.77 25.93 5.29
N LEU A 55 11.70 25.54 4.57
CA LEU A 55 11.81 25.11 3.16
C LEU A 55 12.31 26.24 2.24
N LYS A 56 12.04 27.49 2.60
CA LYS A 56 12.51 28.67 1.85
C LYS A 56 13.95 29.04 2.15
N THR A 57 14.37 28.96 3.42
CA THR A 57 15.66 29.55 3.86
C THR A 57 16.77 28.52 4.06
N SER A 58 16.44 27.30 4.45
CA SER A 58 17.41 26.34 5.00
C SER A 58 17.83 25.24 4.02
N LEU A 59 17.08 25.09 2.92
CA LEU A 59 17.44 24.18 1.84
C LEU A 59 18.40 24.85 0.85
N SER A 60 19.26 24.05 0.22
CA SER A 60 20.19 24.53 -0.83
C SER A 60 19.46 25.12 -2.04
N VAL A 61 18.22 24.67 -2.26
CA VAL A 61 17.29 25.25 -3.22
C VAL A 61 16.05 25.68 -2.45
N SER A 62 15.71 26.96 -2.54
CA SER A 62 14.51 27.50 -1.92
C SER A 62 13.27 26.88 -2.56
N VAL A 63 12.46 26.17 -1.78
CA VAL A 63 11.21 25.57 -2.25
C VAL A 63 10.04 26.40 -1.74
N THR A 64 9.18 26.83 -2.65
CA THR A 64 7.93 27.51 -2.26
C THR A 64 6.82 26.49 -2.18
N VAL A 65 6.24 26.32 -0.99
CA VAL A 65 5.11 25.43 -0.75
C VAL A 65 3.90 26.24 -0.28
N PRO A 66 2.75 26.15 -0.96
CA PRO A 66 1.49 26.71 -0.49
C PRO A 66 1.04 26.10 0.85
N GLU A 67 0.28 26.84 1.67
CA GLU A 67 -0.16 26.34 2.98
C GLU A 67 -1.16 25.16 2.86
N GLU A 68 -1.86 25.07 1.74
CA GLU A 68 -2.80 24.00 1.40
C GLU A 68 -2.10 22.66 1.12
N ASP A 69 -0.85 22.74 0.64
CA ASP A 69 0.01 21.58 0.36
C ASP A 69 0.73 21.06 1.62
N LEU A 70 0.51 21.70 2.78
CA LEU A 70 0.97 21.23 4.07
C LEU A 70 -0.24 20.88 4.95
N GLN A 71 -0.47 19.59 5.09
CA GLN A 71 -1.56 19.04 5.89
C GLN A 71 -0.98 18.61 7.23
N ILE A 72 -1.48 19.17 8.34
CA ILE A 72 -1.05 18.83 9.69
C ILE A 72 -2.30 18.51 10.51
N LYS A 73 -2.24 17.44 11.28
CA LYS A 73 -3.30 17.00 12.17
C LYS A 73 -2.76 16.67 13.55
N ARG A 74 -3.37 17.27 14.56
CA ARG A 74 -3.08 17.01 15.97
C ARG A 74 -3.77 15.73 16.43
N LEU A 75 -3.11 14.98 17.31
CA LEU A 75 -3.75 13.88 18.02
C LEU A 75 -4.74 14.45 19.06
N LYS A 76 -6.02 14.05 18.97
CA LYS A 76 -7.12 14.59 19.81
C LYS A 76 -6.99 14.19 21.30
N ASP A 77 -6.44 13.01 21.59
CA ASP A 77 -6.38 12.43 22.95
C ASP A 77 -4.96 12.44 23.56
N LEU A 78 -4.41 13.63 23.83
CA LEU A 78 -3.09 13.78 24.45
C LEU A 78 -2.99 13.19 25.89
N LYS A 79 -4.12 12.91 26.53
CA LYS A 79 -4.19 12.42 27.92
C LYS A 79 -4.08 10.89 28.06
N LYS A 80 -4.42 10.13 27.02
CA LYS A 80 -4.31 8.64 27.00
C LYS A 80 -3.03 8.17 26.33
N ARG A 81 -2.19 9.11 25.92
CA ARG A 81 -1.01 8.88 25.12
C ARG A 81 0.10 8.16 25.89
N LYS A 82 0.80 7.23 25.24
CA LYS A 82 2.09 6.76 25.76
C LYS A 82 3.15 7.86 25.62
N ARG A 83 4.16 7.83 26.47
CA ARG A 83 5.19 8.89 26.57
C ARG A 83 5.89 9.16 25.22
N ASP A 84 6.09 8.13 24.41
CA ASP A 84 6.88 8.21 23.16
C ASP A 84 6.06 8.37 21.87
N GLU A 85 4.73 8.39 21.97
CA GLU A 85 3.86 8.50 20.78
C GLU A 85 4.04 9.87 20.06
N PRO A 86 3.56 10.03 18.83
CA PRO A 86 3.54 11.32 18.16
C PRO A 86 2.48 12.27 18.76
N VAL A 87 2.69 13.59 18.65
CA VAL A 87 1.71 14.63 19.03
C VAL A 87 0.87 15.05 17.82
N ALA A 88 1.47 15.00 16.63
CA ALA A 88 0.83 15.35 15.39
C ALA A 88 1.43 14.54 14.24
N HIS A 89 0.62 14.35 13.21
CA HIS A 89 1.02 13.80 11.93
C HIS A 89 0.78 14.84 10.85
N GLY A 90 1.54 14.77 9.78
CA GLY A 90 1.32 15.62 8.63
C GLY A 90 1.76 14.99 7.33
N ALA A 91 1.35 15.61 6.23
CA ALA A 91 1.82 15.32 4.89
C ALA A 91 2.22 16.64 4.23
N LEU A 92 3.43 16.66 3.68
CA LEU A 92 3.97 17.77 2.90
C LEU A 92 4.00 17.37 1.42
N PHE A 93 3.43 18.22 0.57
CA PHE A 93 3.42 18.04 -0.87
C PHE A 93 4.24 19.14 -1.56
N ILE A 94 5.30 18.76 -2.25
CA ILE A 94 6.11 19.68 -3.06
C ILE A 94 5.78 19.43 -4.52
N ARG A 95 5.08 20.38 -5.15
CA ARG A 95 4.62 20.29 -6.55
C ARG A 95 5.50 21.09 -7.52
N ASP A 96 6.14 22.15 -7.05
CA ASP A 96 7.08 22.92 -7.88
C ASP A 96 8.46 22.27 -7.86
N ILE A 97 8.66 21.32 -8.77
CA ILE A 97 9.94 20.62 -8.98
C ILE A 97 10.59 20.98 -10.32
N ARG A 98 10.10 22.03 -10.99
CA ARG A 98 10.56 22.40 -12.33
C ARG A 98 12.01 22.88 -12.33
N PHE A 99 12.51 23.38 -11.20
CA PHE A 99 13.90 23.80 -11.06
C PHE A 99 14.91 22.65 -11.22
N LEU A 100 14.49 21.40 -11.04
CA LEU A 100 15.31 20.21 -11.28
C LEU A 100 15.46 19.89 -12.76
N SER A 101 14.55 20.40 -13.60
CA SER A 101 14.72 20.29 -15.05
C SER A 101 15.85 21.23 -15.47
N SER A 102 17.01 20.67 -15.80
CA SER A 102 18.07 21.46 -16.41
C SER A 102 17.57 21.96 -17.75
N LYS A 103 17.40 23.28 -17.91
CA LYS A 103 17.21 23.94 -19.21
C LYS A 103 18.48 23.82 -20.06
N LYS A 104 18.92 22.61 -20.41
CA LYS A 104 19.81 22.44 -21.55
C LYS A 104 18.94 22.61 -22.79
N LYS A 105 19.31 23.57 -23.65
CA LYS A 105 18.71 23.72 -24.98
C LYS A 105 18.72 22.36 -25.64
N ILE A 106 17.55 21.96 -26.14
CA ILE A 106 17.37 20.76 -26.96
C ILE A 106 18.04 21.05 -28.30
N GLU A 107 19.36 20.92 -28.33
CA GLU A 107 20.13 20.70 -29.54
C GLU A 107 20.91 19.41 -29.29
N GLU A 108 20.81 18.49 -30.24
CA GLU A 108 21.34 17.12 -30.28
C GLU A 108 20.39 16.02 -29.77
N VAL A 109 20.08 15.10 -30.70
CA VAL A 109 18.95 14.15 -30.68
C VAL A 109 19.36 12.75 -30.20
N ASP A 110 20.64 12.51 -29.93
CA ASP A 110 21.15 11.14 -29.82
C ASP A 110 21.14 10.54 -28.40
N ASN A 111 21.01 11.32 -27.31
CA ASN A 111 21.15 10.81 -25.92
C ASN A 111 19.96 11.06 -24.98
N LYS A 112 18.73 11.19 -25.50
CA LYS A 112 17.55 11.54 -24.69
C LYS A 112 17.25 10.56 -23.53
N GLU A 113 17.53 9.27 -23.69
CA GLU A 113 17.28 8.28 -22.63
C GLU A 113 18.29 8.37 -21.48
N GLU A 114 19.55 8.69 -21.78
CA GLU A 114 20.59 8.91 -20.78
C GLU A 114 20.30 10.18 -19.98
N ASP A 115 19.89 11.25 -20.67
CA ASP A 115 19.47 12.50 -20.03
C ASP A 115 18.31 12.30 -19.04
N VAL A 116 17.30 11.48 -19.41
CA VAL A 116 16.16 11.19 -18.52
C VAL A 116 16.62 10.40 -17.30
N LYS A 117 17.49 9.40 -17.45
CA LYS A 117 18.05 8.62 -16.33
C LYS A 117 18.89 9.49 -15.40
N GLU A 118 19.68 10.42 -15.94
CA GLU A 118 20.42 11.39 -15.13
C GLU A 118 19.50 12.32 -14.35
N LEU A 119 18.41 12.79 -14.98
CA LEU A 119 17.40 13.60 -14.31
C LEU A 119 16.67 12.84 -13.21
N GLU A 120 16.34 11.56 -13.44
CA GLU A 120 15.77 10.67 -12.42
C GLU A 120 16.71 10.53 -11.23
N LYS A 121 18.01 10.32 -11.47
CA LYS A 121 19.00 10.23 -10.40
C LYS A 121 19.12 11.53 -9.60
N LYS A 122 19.21 12.67 -10.28
CA LYS A 122 19.24 14.00 -9.64
C LYS A 122 17.99 14.26 -8.81
N PHE A 123 16.83 13.85 -9.32
CA PHE A 123 15.55 13.97 -8.62
C PHE A 123 15.54 13.13 -7.34
N LEU A 124 15.98 11.86 -7.41
CA LEU A 124 16.04 10.97 -6.24
C LEU A 124 17.06 11.48 -5.20
N GLU A 125 18.24 11.91 -5.62
CA GLU A 125 19.27 12.51 -4.75
C GLU A 125 18.71 13.75 -4.04
N TRP A 126 18.04 14.64 -4.77
CA TRP A 126 17.42 15.83 -4.18
C TRP A 126 16.27 15.48 -3.22
N ARG A 127 15.39 14.53 -3.58
CA ARG A 127 14.30 14.07 -2.71
C ARG A 127 14.83 13.54 -1.38
N ASN A 128 15.84 12.67 -1.45
CA ASN A 128 16.46 12.10 -0.26
C ASN A 128 17.18 13.17 0.56
N TYR A 129 17.88 14.11 -0.09
CA TYR A 129 18.48 15.26 0.58
C TYR A 129 17.48 16.09 1.38
N VAL A 130 16.31 16.39 0.80
CA VAL A 130 15.25 17.13 1.51
C VAL A 130 14.73 16.32 2.71
N ALA A 131 14.46 15.03 2.52
CA ALA A 131 14.00 14.16 3.60
C ALA A 131 15.02 14.10 4.76
N GLU A 132 16.31 13.86 4.47
CA GLU A 132 17.39 13.81 5.45
C GLU A 132 17.62 15.15 6.16
N LYS A 133 17.45 16.28 5.46
CA LYS A 133 17.59 17.61 6.06
C LYS A 133 16.42 17.95 6.99
N MET A 134 15.24 17.44 6.69
CA MET A 134 14.05 17.67 7.50
C MET A 134 13.93 16.69 8.68
N ASP A 135 14.46 15.48 8.51
CA ASP A 135 14.46 14.46 9.57
C ASP A 135 15.39 14.88 10.72
N GLY A 136 14.88 14.77 11.95
CA GLY A 136 15.62 15.11 13.17
C GLY A 136 15.67 16.60 13.51
N ILE A 137 14.95 17.48 12.79
CA ILE A 137 14.90 18.91 13.14
C ILE A 137 14.22 19.11 14.51
N GLU A 138 14.88 19.84 15.41
CA GLU A 138 14.27 20.41 16.60
C GLU A 138 13.53 21.71 16.27
N LEU A 139 12.20 21.70 16.39
CA LEU A 139 11.33 22.86 16.25
C LEU A 139 11.00 23.42 17.63
N ASN A 140 11.25 24.71 17.85
CA ASN A 140 10.85 25.40 19.07
C ASN A 140 9.60 26.24 18.80
N LEU A 141 8.45 25.80 19.32
CA LEU A 141 7.17 26.50 19.23
C LEU A 141 6.76 26.94 20.63
N GLU A 142 6.64 28.25 20.85
CA GLU A 142 6.23 28.85 22.12
C GLU A 142 7.05 28.40 23.36
N GLY A 143 8.35 28.14 23.16
CA GLY A 143 9.25 27.65 24.23
C GLY A 143 9.19 26.14 24.46
N VAL A 144 8.42 25.41 23.66
CA VAL A 144 8.35 23.95 23.67
C VAL A 144 9.10 23.38 22.47
N LYS A 145 9.98 22.43 22.73
CA LYS A 145 10.75 21.74 21.70
C LYS A 145 10.00 20.50 21.19
N TYR A 146 10.00 20.33 19.87
CA TYR A 146 9.47 19.19 19.15
C TYR A 146 10.53 18.65 18.21
N ASN A 147 10.57 17.33 18.01
CA ASN A 147 11.42 16.68 17.02
C ASN A 147 10.55 16.28 15.84
N LEU A 148 10.96 16.68 14.64
CA LEU A 148 10.35 16.26 13.40
C LEU A 148 11.01 14.97 12.92
N SER A 149 10.22 13.96 12.57
CA SER A 149 10.68 12.84 11.77
C SER A 149 9.97 12.83 10.43
N VAL A 150 10.73 12.49 9.37
CA VAL A 150 10.28 12.57 7.98
C VAL A 150 10.50 11.25 7.28
N GLU A 151 9.45 10.72 6.67
CA GLU A 151 9.50 9.48 5.89
C GLU A 151 8.97 9.69 4.47
N ILE A 152 9.63 9.03 3.51
CA ILE A 152 9.15 8.94 2.13
C ILE A 152 8.14 7.77 2.08
N PRO A 153 6.86 8.02 1.71
CA PRO A 153 5.86 6.98 1.64
C PRO A 153 6.24 5.92 0.59
N ALA A 154 6.04 4.64 0.94
CA ALA A 154 6.38 3.51 0.07
C ALA A 154 5.66 3.54 -1.29
N SER A 155 4.50 4.20 -1.38
CA SER A 155 3.73 4.38 -2.61
C SER A 155 4.38 5.34 -3.62
N ASP A 156 5.22 6.26 -3.14
CA ASP A 156 5.97 7.22 -3.99
C ASP A 156 7.43 6.77 -4.21
N ASP A 157 7.84 5.61 -3.66
CA ASP A 157 9.17 5.02 -3.88
C ASP A 157 9.11 3.78 -4.80
N PHE A 158 9.23 4.04 -6.10
CA PHE A 158 9.19 3.01 -7.13
C PHE A 158 10.31 1.97 -6.99
N GLU A 159 11.53 2.36 -6.62
CA GLU A 159 12.67 1.42 -6.54
C GLU A 159 12.51 0.46 -5.37
N ARG A 160 12.08 0.98 -4.21
CA ARG A 160 11.76 0.15 -3.05
C ARG A 160 10.60 -0.79 -3.36
N MET A 161 9.52 -0.28 -3.95
CA MET A 161 8.38 -1.10 -4.35
C MET A 161 8.80 -2.19 -5.35
N ARG A 162 9.70 -1.86 -6.27
CA ARG A 162 10.26 -2.79 -7.25
C ARG A 162 11.00 -3.93 -6.59
N LYS A 163 11.91 -3.60 -5.69
CA LYS A 163 12.66 -4.59 -4.93
C LYS A 163 11.72 -5.50 -4.13
N ASP A 164 10.70 -4.93 -3.49
CA ASP A 164 9.73 -5.68 -2.70
C ASP A 164 8.95 -6.72 -3.53
N TRP A 165 8.52 -6.38 -4.76
CA TRP A 165 7.87 -7.37 -5.61
C TRP A 165 8.84 -8.40 -6.16
N GLU A 166 10.06 -8.00 -6.56
CA GLU A 166 11.08 -8.91 -7.07
C GLU A 166 11.43 -9.97 -6.01
N GLU A 167 11.59 -9.54 -4.76
CA GLU A 167 11.79 -10.42 -3.61
C GLU A 167 10.57 -11.31 -3.38
N SER A 168 9.36 -10.76 -3.32
CA SER A 168 8.14 -11.53 -3.07
C SER A 168 7.96 -12.68 -4.07
N TYR A 169 8.20 -12.43 -5.37
CA TYR A 169 8.13 -13.47 -6.40
C TYR A 169 9.34 -14.42 -6.36
N ALA A 170 10.54 -13.96 -6.02
CA ALA A 170 11.71 -14.81 -5.86
C ALA A 170 11.55 -15.82 -4.70
N PHE A 171 10.94 -15.40 -3.58
CA PHE A 171 10.68 -16.28 -2.43
C PHE A 171 9.46 -17.17 -2.62
N ARG A 172 8.39 -16.69 -3.29
CA ARG A 172 7.20 -17.51 -3.60
C ARG A 172 7.54 -18.71 -4.49
N ASN A 173 8.56 -18.60 -5.34
CA ASN A 173 9.04 -19.68 -6.21
C ASN A 173 9.91 -20.74 -5.51
N ARG A 174 10.17 -20.63 -4.19
CA ARG A 174 10.94 -21.64 -3.43
C ARG A 174 10.08 -22.76 -2.81
N GLY A 175 8.76 -22.61 -2.81
CA GLY A 175 7.83 -23.70 -2.47
C GLY A 175 7.48 -24.51 -3.73
N TYR A 176 7.05 -25.77 -3.56
CA TYR A 176 6.69 -26.76 -4.60
C TYR A 176 5.59 -26.37 -5.62
N SER A 177 5.33 -25.08 -5.83
CA SER A 177 4.40 -24.58 -6.84
C SER A 177 5.09 -24.48 -8.19
N ARG A 178 4.64 -25.30 -9.15
CA ARG A 178 4.98 -25.25 -10.59
C ARG A 178 4.44 -23.98 -11.29
N GLY A 179 4.52 -22.83 -10.64
CA GLY A 179 4.30 -21.54 -11.30
C GLY A 179 5.61 -21.12 -11.97
N GLY A 180 5.64 -21.01 -13.30
CA GLY A 180 6.78 -20.41 -13.99
C GLY A 180 7.08 -18.99 -13.47
N ARG A 181 8.22 -18.40 -13.86
CA ARG A 181 8.61 -17.01 -13.52
C ARG A 181 7.40 -16.09 -13.65
N GLN A 182 6.79 -15.76 -12.51
CA GLN A 182 5.53 -15.05 -12.49
C GLN A 182 5.84 -13.59 -12.21
N GLU A 183 5.51 -12.75 -13.17
CA GLU A 183 5.72 -11.31 -13.07
C GLU A 183 4.44 -10.65 -12.54
N PRO A 184 4.55 -9.54 -11.80
CA PRO A 184 3.39 -8.74 -11.42
C PRO A 184 2.77 -8.10 -12.66
N ASP A 185 1.45 -8.17 -12.76
CA ASP A 185 0.67 -7.63 -13.88
C ASP A 185 -0.46 -6.70 -13.42
N THR A 186 -0.63 -6.52 -12.10
CA THR A 186 -1.81 -5.88 -11.51
C THR A 186 -1.41 -4.73 -10.58
N ILE A 187 -1.90 -3.52 -10.90
CA ILE A 187 -1.75 -2.29 -10.11
C ILE A 187 -3.01 -2.08 -9.26
N VAL A 188 -2.82 -1.63 -8.03
CA VAL A 188 -3.88 -1.23 -7.10
C VAL A 188 -3.70 0.25 -6.78
N LEU A 189 -4.69 1.06 -7.16
CA LEU A 189 -4.76 2.49 -6.90
C LEU A 189 -5.86 2.77 -5.88
N ARG A 190 -5.54 3.48 -4.80
CA ARG A 190 -6.47 3.79 -3.70
C ARG A 190 -6.57 5.30 -3.47
N GLY A 191 -7.70 5.75 -2.93
CA GLY A 191 -7.89 7.15 -2.52
C GLY A 191 -8.15 8.12 -3.67
N VAL A 192 -8.54 7.64 -4.85
CA VAL A 192 -8.85 8.53 -5.99
C VAL A 192 -10.30 9.02 -5.96
N PRO A 193 -10.61 10.27 -6.38
CA PRO A 193 -11.97 10.79 -6.30
C PRO A 193 -12.94 10.06 -7.24
N SER A 194 -13.98 9.44 -6.69
CA SER A 194 -14.98 8.66 -7.45
C SER A 194 -15.63 9.46 -8.59
N ARG A 195 -15.90 10.75 -8.37
CA ARG A 195 -16.50 11.67 -9.34
C ARG A 195 -15.62 11.94 -10.57
N TRP A 196 -14.30 11.73 -10.48
CA TRP A 196 -13.38 11.91 -11.61
C TRP A 196 -13.44 10.73 -12.58
N PHE A 197 -13.86 9.57 -12.07
CA PHE A 197 -14.03 8.34 -12.84
C PHE A 197 -15.50 8.03 -13.15
N ALA A 198 -16.42 8.91 -12.76
CA ALA A 198 -17.85 8.76 -13.03
C ALA A 198 -18.24 9.33 -14.39
N GLU A 199 -19.33 8.82 -14.97
CA GLU A 199 -19.90 9.39 -16.19
C GLU A 199 -20.62 10.71 -15.87
N PRO A 200 -20.26 11.83 -16.55
CA PRO A 200 -20.84 13.13 -16.25
C PRO A 200 -22.37 13.11 -16.36
N ARG A 201 -23.06 13.65 -15.35
CA ARG A 201 -24.53 13.82 -15.29
C ARG A 201 -25.35 12.53 -15.16
N VAL A 202 -24.70 11.36 -15.12
CA VAL A 202 -25.40 10.06 -15.05
C VAL A 202 -25.28 9.43 -13.66
N SER A 203 -24.10 9.51 -13.03
CA SER A 203 -23.88 8.90 -11.72
C SER A 203 -22.78 9.62 -10.93
N SER A 204 -22.82 9.49 -9.61
CA SER A 204 -21.70 9.81 -8.73
C SER A 204 -20.75 8.62 -8.52
N LYS A 205 -21.16 7.41 -8.94
CA LYS A 205 -20.37 6.20 -8.82
C LYS A 205 -19.32 6.11 -9.94
N PRO A 206 -18.13 5.60 -9.65
CA PRO A 206 -17.08 5.48 -10.63
C PRO A 206 -17.50 4.45 -11.71
N SER A 207 -17.32 4.82 -12.97
CA SER A 207 -17.71 4.01 -14.13
C SER A 207 -16.52 3.17 -14.59
N MET A 208 -16.80 1.88 -14.84
CA MET A 208 -15.81 0.95 -15.36
C MET A 208 -15.35 1.34 -16.77
N LEU A 209 -16.25 1.86 -17.61
CA LEU A 209 -15.92 2.29 -18.98
C LEU A 209 -15.01 3.53 -18.98
N VAL A 210 -15.35 4.53 -18.17
CA VAL A 210 -14.53 5.75 -18.00
C VAL A 210 -13.15 5.39 -17.49
N THR A 211 -13.08 4.54 -16.47
CA THR A 211 -11.82 4.07 -15.89
C THR A 211 -11.00 3.27 -16.90
N HIS A 212 -11.63 2.38 -17.66
CA HIS A 212 -10.96 1.62 -18.71
C HIS A 212 -10.32 2.54 -19.75
N THR A 213 -11.06 3.57 -20.18
CA THR A 213 -10.61 4.57 -21.15
C THR A 213 -9.36 5.29 -20.63
N ILE A 214 -9.44 5.85 -19.41
CA ILE A 214 -8.31 6.51 -18.73
C ILE A 214 -7.08 5.60 -18.63
N PHE A 215 -7.23 4.36 -18.15
CA PHE A 215 -6.08 3.48 -17.95
C PHE A 215 -5.57 2.82 -19.23
N SER A 216 -6.37 2.81 -20.31
CA SER A 216 -5.93 2.32 -21.63
C SER A 216 -4.82 3.20 -22.22
N THR A 217 -4.67 4.44 -21.73
CA THR A 217 -3.56 5.31 -22.08
C THR A 217 -2.20 4.76 -21.66
N PHE A 218 -2.16 3.91 -20.62
CA PHE A 218 -0.92 3.31 -20.14
C PHE A 218 -0.56 1.99 -20.84
N GLY A 219 -1.53 1.32 -21.45
CA GLY A 219 -1.33 0.04 -22.10
C GLY A 219 -2.61 -0.77 -22.19
N LYS A 220 -2.49 -1.99 -22.73
CA LYS A 220 -3.67 -2.83 -22.96
C LYS A 220 -4.11 -3.52 -21.66
N ILE A 221 -5.34 -3.25 -21.26
CA ILE A 221 -5.94 -3.77 -20.03
C ILE A 221 -6.52 -5.17 -20.29
N ARG A 222 -6.21 -6.11 -19.40
CA ARG A 222 -6.78 -7.47 -19.39
C ARG A 222 -8.04 -7.56 -18.54
N ASN A 223 -7.97 -7.07 -17.30
CA ASN A 223 -9.08 -7.03 -16.36
C ASN A 223 -9.03 -5.71 -15.59
N LEU A 224 -10.21 -5.19 -15.26
CA LEU A 224 -10.38 -3.96 -14.51
C LEU A 224 -11.44 -4.17 -13.45
N ASN A 225 -11.18 -3.69 -12.24
CA ASN A 225 -12.17 -3.63 -11.18
C ASN A 225 -12.15 -2.24 -10.56
N VAL A 226 -13.35 -1.71 -10.29
CA VAL A 226 -13.55 -0.40 -9.68
C VAL A 226 -14.57 -0.59 -8.57
N SER A 227 -14.17 -0.27 -7.35
CA SER A 227 -15.00 -0.37 -6.16
C SER A 227 -14.92 0.90 -5.32
N GLU A 228 -15.87 1.11 -4.43
CA GLU A 228 -15.73 2.13 -3.38
C GLU A 228 -14.58 1.72 -2.45
N ASP A 229 -13.81 2.68 -1.96
CA ASP A 229 -12.66 2.39 -1.10
C ASP A 229 -13.09 2.27 0.38
N GLU A 230 -13.77 1.18 0.69
CA GLU A 230 -14.21 0.87 2.06
C GLU A 230 -13.05 0.40 2.95
N ASP A 231 -11.98 -0.14 2.35
CA ASP A 231 -10.84 -0.73 3.07
C ASP A 231 -9.76 0.29 3.45
N LEU A 232 -9.65 1.42 2.76
CA LEU A 232 -8.78 2.53 3.20
C LEU A 232 -9.07 2.94 4.64
N ALA A 233 -10.35 2.89 5.03
CA ALA A 233 -10.82 3.22 6.36
C ALA A 233 -10.47 2.16 7.44
N LYS A 234 -10.00 0.97 7.07
CA LYS A 234 -9.72 -0.14 8.01
C LYS A 234 -8.23 -0.41 8.22
N GLY A 235 -7.37 -0.03 7.27
CA GLY A 235 -5.93 -0.29 7.33
C GLY A 235 -5.10 0.90 7.82
N MET A 236 -5.70 2.08 7.86
CA MET A 236 -5.10 3.30 8.40
C MET A 236 -5.45 3.43 9.88
N ASP A 237 -4.49 3.88 10.68
CA ASP A 237 -4.78 4.30 12.05
C ASP A 237 -5.92 5.34 12.01
N GLU A 238 -6.72 5.43 13.08
CA GLU A 238 -7.88 6.33 13.20
C GLU A 238 -7.53 7.81 12.85
N TYR A 239 -6.23 8.14 12.84
CA TYR A 239 -5.61 9.42 12.53
C TYR A 239 -5.33 9.67 11.03
N GLU A 240 -5.05 8.63 10.23
CA GLU A 240 -4.83 8.75 8.77
C GLU A 240 -6.16 8.81 8.00
N LEU A 241 -7.23 8.19 8.53
CA LEU A 241 -8.59 8.29 8.00
C LEU A 241 -9.08 9.74 7.88
N ASP A 242 -8.74 10.58 8.86
CA ASP A 242 -9.31 11.91 8.97
C ASP A 242 -8.70 12.86 7.92
N ILE A 243 -7.54 12.58 7.29
CA ILE A 243 -6.78 13.50 6.41
C ILE A 243 -7.51 13.94 5.12
N GLY A 244 -8.76 13.49 4.91
CA GLY A 244 -9.62 13.88 3.79
C GLY A 244 -10.19 12.69 3.04
N ILE A 245 -10.00 11.49 3.58
CA ILE A 245 -10.51 10.25 3.01
C ILE A 245 -11.90 9.99 3.60
N VAL A 246 -12.89 10.71 3.08
CA VAL A 246 -14.29 10.44 3.40
C VAL A 246 -14.71 9.18 2.64
N SER A 247 -15.01 8.12 3.39
CA SER A 247 -15.57 6.88 2.83
C SER A 247 -16.77 7.20 1.93
N GLY A 248 -16.76 6.66 0.70
CA GLY A 248 -17.78 6.91 -0.32
C GLY A 248 -17.50 8.06 -1.29
N LEU A 249 -16.52 8.94 -1.01
CA LEU A 249 -16.06 9.94 -1.98
C LEU A 249 -14.89 9.45 -2.84
N HIS A 250 -14.15 8.48 -2.33
CA HIS A 250 -12.98 7.89 -3.00
C HIS A 250 -13.26 6.46 -3.45
N CYS A 251 -12.62 6.06 -4.54
CA CYS A 251 -12.69 4.72 -5.09
C CYS A 251 -11.33 4.04 -5.13
N LYS A 252 -11.39 2.71 -5.14
CA LYS A 252 -10.27 1.80 -5.33
C LYS A 252 -10.35 1.24 -6.74
N ILE A 253 -9.25 1.33 -7.47
CA ILE A 253 -9.14 0.88 -8.85
C ILE A 253 -8.07 -0.20 -8.91
N ILE A 254 -8.41 -1.36 -9.44
CA ILE A 254 -7.49 -2.48 -9.64
C ILE A 254 -7.41 -2.75 -11.13
N VAL A 255 -6.22 -2.60 -11.71
CA VAL A 255 -5.98 -2.71 -13.15
C VAL A 255 -4.97 -3.82 -13.41
N GLN A 256 -5.36 -4.82 -14.19
CA GLN A 256 -4.46 -5.86 -14.68
C GLN A 256 -4.11 -5.60 -16.15
N PHE A 257 -2.83 -5.50 -16.46
CA PHE A 257 -2.32 -5.30 -17.82
C PHE A 257 -2.04 -6.63 -18.52
N GLU A 258 -2.05 -6.61 -19.86
CA GLU A 258 -1.66 -7.78 -20.66
C GLU A 258 -0.14 -7.99 -20.69
N LYS A 259 0.64 -6.90 -20.70
CA LYS A 259 2.10 -6.92 -20.81
C LYS A 259 2.74 -6.40 -19.53
N TYR A 260 3.81 -7.06 -19.08
CA TYR A 260 4.62 -6.61 -17.94
C TYR A 260 5.21 -5.21 -18.16
N ARG A 261 5.63 -4.90 -19.39
CA ARG A 261 6.17 -3.58 -19.74
C ARG A 261 5.16 -2.46 -19.49
N ASP A 262 3.89 -2.69 -19.83
CA ASP A 262 2.80 -1.73 -19.62
C ASP A 262 2.55 -1.52 -18.11
N PHE A 263 2.52 -2.62 -17.33
CA PHE A 263 2.45 -2.57 -15.87
C PHE A 263 3.62 -1.76 -15.26
N TYR A 264 4.86 -2.08 -15.66
CA TYR A 264 6.07 -1.46 -15.14
C TYR A 264 6.08 0.05 -15.41
N ASN A 265 5.78 0.44 -16.64
CA ASN A 265 5.76 1.84 -17.06
C ASN A 265 4.61 2.61 -16.39
N ALA A 266 3.41 2.01 -16.31
CA ALA A 266 2.27 2.62 -15.64
C ALA A 266 2.58 2.87 -14.15
N LEU A 267 3.15 1.88 -13.47
CA LEU A 267 3.49 1.98 -12.06
C LEU A 267 4.58 3.03 -11.82
N LYS A 268 5.65 3.03 -12.63
CA LYS A 268 6.71 4.05 -12.59
C LYS A 268 6.14 5.46 -12.79
N VAL A 269 5.16 5.62 -13.69
CA VAL A 269 4.55 6.92 -13.98
C VAL A 269 3.60 7.38 -12.88
N LEU A 270 2.86 6.47 -12.28
CA LEU A 270 1.91 6.79 -11.21
C LEU A 270 2.62 7.15 -9.89
N CYS A 271 3.77 6.53 -9.59
CA CYS A 271 4.59 6.90 -8.43
C CYS A 271 5.08 8.34 -8.54
N GLY A 272 4.96 9.11 -7.44
CA GLY A 272 5.45 10.50 -7.40
C GLY A 272 4.66 11.47 -8.30
N ARG A 273 3.42 11.12 -8.68
CA ARG A 273 2.51 12.03 -9.38
C ARG A 273 1.14 12.11 -8.68
N SER A 274 0.46 13.23 -8.84
CA SER A 274 -0.92 13.47 -8.40
C SER A 274 -1.83 13.61 -9.61
N LEU A 275 -3.10 13.24 -9.47
CA LEU A 275 -4.07 13.52 -10.51
C LEU A 275 -4.54 14.97 -10.40
N GLN A 276 -4.65 15.68 -11.51
CA GLN A 276 -5.25 17.00 -11.59
C GLN A 276 -6.25 17.04 -12.74
N LYS A 277 -7.45 17.57 -12.46
CA LYS A 277 -8.50 17.73 -13.47
C LYS A 277 -8.37 19.08 -14.17
N GLN A 278 -8.54 19.09 -15.49
CA GLN A 278 -8.53 20.30 -16.30
C GLN A 278 -9.56 21.31 -15.78
N GLY A 279 -9.13 22.57 -15.65
CA GLY A 279 -9.96 23.65 -15.12
C GLY A 279 -10.15 23.63 -13.60
N SER A 280 -9.60 22.63 -12.89
CA SER A 280 -9.59 22.55 -11.43
C SER A 280 -8.21 22.89 -10.90
N ARG A 281 -8.17 23.68 -9.81
CA ARG A 281 -6.94 23.87 -9.02
C ARG A 281 -6.69 22.71 -8.06
N LEU A 282 -7.69 21.84 -7.84
CA LEU A 282 -7.58 20.70 -6.94
C LEU A 282 -6.74 19.60 -7.58
N SER A 283 -5.73 19.17 -6.84
CA SER A 283 -4.96 17.96 -7.10
C SER A 283 -5.45 16.86 -6.15
N ALA A 284 -5.64 15.66 -6.68
CA ALA A 284 -5.99 14.49 -5.89
C ALA A 284 -4.77 13.60 -5.74
N ASP A 285 -4.39 13.40 -4.49
CA ASP A 285 -3.34 12.47 -4.12
C ASP A 285 -3.93 11.08 -3.91
N TYR A 286 -3.14 10.06 -4.22
CA TYR A 286 -3.55 8.66 -4.24
C TYR A 286 -2.41 7.77 -3.78
N GLU A 287 -2.74 6.58 -3.34
CA GLU A 287 -1.77 5.54 -2.98
C GLU A 287 -1.71 4.50 -4.10
N VAL A 288 -0.51 4.27 -4.63
CA VAL A 288 -0.24 3.23 -5.63
C VAL A 288 0.47 2.07 -4.97
N THR A 289 -0.01 0.87 -5.24
CA THR A 289 0.62 -0.39 -4.82
C THR A 289 0.44 -1.44 -5.92
N TRP A 290 1.07 -2.60 -5.73
CA TRP A 290 0.92 -3.76 -6.60
C TRP A 290 0.17 -4.88 -5.87
N ASP A 291 -0.47 -5.76 -6.63
CA ASP A 291 -1.26 -6.86 -6.08
C ASP A 291 -0.39 -8.02 -5.54
N LYS A 292 -0.25 -8.09 -4.21
CA LYS A 292 0.48 -9.16 -3.51
C LYS A 292 -0.29 -10.48 -3.45
N ASP A 293 -1.61 -10.40 -3.40
CA ASP A 293 -2.48 -11.52 -3.06
C ASP A 293 -3.03 -12.23 -4.30
N GLY A 294 -3.02 -11.57 -5.46
CA GLY A 294 -3.54 -12.12 -6.69
C GLY A 294 -5.06 -11.99 -6.76
N PHE A 295 -5.59 -10.77 -6.58
CA PHE A 295 -7.00 -10.42 -6.62
C PHE A 295 -7.76 -11.08 -7.80
N PHE A 296 -7.24 -10.92 -9.02
CA PHE A 296 -7.85 -11.52 -10.22
C PHE A 296 -7.61 -13.03 -10.37
N ARG A 297 -6.65 -13.61 -9.62
CA ARG A 297 -6.36 -15.05 -9.62
C ARG A 297 -7.22 -15.79 -8.62
N ASN A 298 -7.40 -15.22 -7.43
CA ASN A 298 -8.21 -15.79 -6.36
C ASN A 298 -9.72 -15.70 -6.65
N SER A 299 -10.14 -14.68 -7.40
CA SER A 299 -11.54 -14.59 -7.87
C SER A 299 -11.89 -15.70 -8.87
N ARG A 300 -10.94 -16.14 -9.70
CA ARG A 300 -11.14 -17.28 -10.61
C ARG A 300 -11.22 -18.61 -9.87
N SER A 301 -10.39 -18.83 -8.85
CA SER A 301 -10.47 -20.05 -8.04
C SER A 301 -11.74 -20.10 -7.19
N GLN A 302 -12.17 -18.99 -6.58
CA GLN A 302 -13.45 -18.95 -5.85
C GLN A 302 -14.67 -19.23 -6.75
N ASN A 303 -14.68 -18.73 -7.98
CA ASN A 303 -15.78 -19.01 -8.91
C ASN A 303 -15.77 -20.46 -9.40
N GLN A 304 -14.58 -21.06 -9.57
CA GLN A 304 -14.45 -22.49 -9.88
C GLN A 304 -14.89 -23.38 -8.70
N ASP A 305 -14.52 -23.04 -7.46
CA ASP A 305 -14.92 -23.80 -6.26
C ASP A 305 -16.42 -23.67 -5.95
N LYS A 306 -17.04 -22.53 -6.29
CA LYS A 306 -18.50 -22.37 -6.21
C LYS A 306 -19.21 -23.17 -7.32
N SER A 307 -18.62 -23.25 -8.51
CA SER A 307 -19.16 -24.06 -9.61
C SER A 307 -19.01 -25.57 -9.36
N SER A 308 -17.92 -26.00 -8.72
CA SER A 308 -17.69 -27.40 -8.37
C SER A 308 -18.60 -27.86 -7.22
N LYS A 309 -18.92 -26.96 -6.26
CA LYS A 309 -19.95 -27.22 -5.25
C LYS A 309 -21.39 -27.20 -5.77
N MET A 310 -21.65 -26.64 -6.95
CA MET A 310 -22.98 -26.72 -7.60
C MET A 310 -23.14 -27.95 -8.51
N GLN A 311 -22.11 -28.77 -8.69
CA GLN A 311 -22.19 -30.06 -9.38
C GLN A 311 -22.15 -31.23 -8.39
N GLU A 312 -23.16 -31.34 -7.53
CA GLU A 312 -23.59 -32.67 -7.04
C GLU A 312 -24.74 -33.18 -7.94
N PRO A 313 -24.65 -34.39 -8.50
CA PRO A 313 -25.56 -34.83 -9.54
C PRO A 313 -26.92 -35.21 -8.96
N ALA A 314 -27.98 -34.67 -9.55
CA ALA A 314 -29.33 -35.19 -9.45
C ALA A 314 -29.42 -36.56 -10.14
N ALA A 315 -28.94 -37.62 -9.48
CA ALA A 315 -29.22 -38.99 -9.86
C ALA A 315 -30.62 -39.37 -9.37
N VAL A 316 -31.60 -39.14 -10.24
CA VAL A 316 -32.97 -39.62 -10.10
C VAL A 316 -32.97 -41.14 -9.93
N ARG A 317 -33.56 -41.58 -8.82
CA ARG A 317 -33.86 -42.97 -8.52
C ARG A 317 -34.89 -43.51 -9.50
N TYR A 318 -34.58 -44.60 -10.20
CA TYR A 318 -35.57 -45.59 -10.61
C TYR A 318 -35.03 -46.99 -10.31
N ARG A 319 -35.77 -47.73 -9.48
CA ARG A 319 -35.65 -49.17 -9.24
C ARG A 319 -36.36 -49.90 -10.39
N SER A 320 -35.78 -51.00 -10.89
CA SER A 320 -36.33 -52.36 -10.77
C SER A 320 -35.69 -53.37 -11.74
N GLU A 321 -35.53 -54.59 -11.21
CA GLU A 321 -35.38 -55.91 -11.85
C GLU A 321 -34.01 -56.42 -12.36
N ALA A 322 -33.55 -57.49 -11.69
CA ALA A 322 -32.54 -58.45 -12.13
C ALA A 322 -33.23 -59.66 -12.81
N PRO A 323 -32.51 -60.54 -13.56
CA PRO A 323 -31.97 -61.72 -12.88
C PRO A 323 -30.65 -62.33 -13.44
N ARG A 324 -29.80 -62.71 -12.47
CA ARG A 324 -28.96 -63.94 -12.31
C ARG A 324 -28.19 -64.54 -13.50
N ARG A 325 -26.86 -64.70 -13.30
CA ARG A 325 -26.15 -66.01 -13.27
C ARG A 325 -24.93 -65.97 -12.31
N GLU A 326 -25.14 -66.65 -11.18
CA GLU A 326 -24.30 -67.54 -10.34
C GLU A 326 -22.74 -67.60 -10.37
N PRO A 327 -22.12 -68.20 -9.32
CA PRO A 327 -20.87 -67.74 -8.69
C PRO A 327 -19.69 -68.70 -8.85
N HIS A 328 -18.48 -68.25 -8.50
CA HIS A 328 -17.43 -69.15 -8.04
C HIS A 328 -16.69 -68.58 -6.83
N VAL A 329 -16.71 -69.34 -5.74
CA VAL A 329 -16.00 -69.14 -4.48
C VAL A 329 -14.98 -70.27 -4.36
N SER A 330 -13.74 -69.90 -4.00
CA SER A 330 -12.77 -70.68 -3.21
C SER A 330 -11.69 -69.67 -2.76
N GLU A 331 -11.79 -69.03 -1.59
CA GLU A 331 -11.63 -69.48 -0.20
C GLU A 331 -10.17 -69.69 0.26
N PHE A 332 -9.88 -69.17 1.47
CA PHE A 332 -8.69 -69.26 2.36
C PHE A 332 -7.59 -68.18 2.24
N THR A 333 -7.18 -67.42 3.27
CA THR A 333 -7.58 -67.25 4.69
C THR A 333 -6.83 -66.07 5.35
N SER A 334 -7.53 -65.37 6.26
CA SER A 334 -7.15 -64.67 7.52
C SER A 334 -5.74 -64.10 7.77
N ASN A 335 -5.66 -62.80 8.15
CA ASN A 335 -5.73 -62.44 9.59
C ASN A 335 -5.85 -60.91 9.83
N ASP A 336 -6.77 -60.58 10.73
CA ASP A 336 -7.14 -59.28 11.27
C ASP A 336 -6.17 -58.87 12.42
N THR A 337 -5.91 -57.57 12.62
CA THR A 337 -6.14 -56.87 13.91
C THR A 337 -5.56 -55.45 13.97
N ARG A 338 -6.49 -54.47 13.92
CA ARG A 338 -6.67 -53.31 14.82
C ARG A 338 -5.44 -52.52 15.34
N ARG A 339 -5.30 -51.26 14.92
CA ARG A 339 -4.61 -50.20 15.68
C ARG A 339 -5.59 -49.39 16.55
N LYS A 340 -5.32 -49.36 17.87
CA LYS A 340 -6.13 -48.71 18.92
C LYS A 340 -5.82 -47.22 19.05
N ARG A 341 -6.87 -46.44 19.27
CA ARG A 341 -6.93 -45.00 19.58
C ARG A 341 -6.84 -44.83 21.11
N PHE A 342 -5.97 -43.97 21.63
CA PHE A 342 -5.96 -43.59 23.05
C PHE A 342 -6.66 -42.23 23.24
N LYS A 343 -7.65 -42.22 24.13
CA LYS A 343 -8.36 -41.04 24.63
C LYS A 343 -8.34 -41.20 26.14
N VAL A 344 -7.66 -40.31 26.86
CA VAL A 344 -7.64 -40.33 28.33
C VAL A 344 -8.38 -39.08 28.81
N ARG A 345 -9.52 -39.31 29.46
CA ARG A 345 -10.14 -38.40 30.43
C ARG A 345 -9.71 -38.91 31.80
N ILE A 346 -9.25 -38.04 32.69
CA ILE A 346 -9.28 -38.32 34.12
C ILE A 346 -9.84 -37.08 34.83
N GLN A 347 -10.83 -37.36 35.68
CA GLN A 347 -11.55 -36.46 36.56
C GLN A 347 -10.65 -36.05 37.72
N LEU A 348 -10.74 -34.79 38.12
CA LEU A 348 -10.23 -34.28 39.38
C LEU A 348 -11.20 -34.69 40.49
N ASN A 349 -10.66 -35.16 41.62
CA ASN A 349 -11.28 -35.05 42.94
C ASN A 349 -10.15 -34.95 43.98
N ASP A 350 -10.45 -34.13 44.99
CA ASP A 350 -9.55 -33.47 45.92
C ASP A 350 -9.02 -34.35 47.07
N ASP A 351 -8.03 -33.73 47.74
CA ASP A 351 -7.60 -33.86 49.13
C ASP A 351 -6.29 -34.61 49.45
N ASP A 352 -5.34 -33.78 49.88
CA ASP A 352 -4.34 -33.95 50.95
C ASP A 352 -3.38 -35.16 50.93
N GLU A 353 -2.11 -34.90 50.59
CA GLU A 353 -1.03 -34.79 51.59
C GLU A 353 0.35 -34.58 50.91
N LEU A 354 0.97 -33.45 51.26
CA LEU A 354 2.36 -33.29 51.68
C LEU A 354 3.44 -34.21 51.06
N GLY A 355 4.43 -33.58 50.42
CA GLY A 355 5.81 -34.02 50.57
C GLY A 355 6.47 -34.64 49.35
N PHE A 356 6.49 -33.95 48.21
CA PHE A 356 7.67 -33.98 47.35
C PHE A 356 8.45 -32.69 47.50
N LEU A 357 9.15 -32.71 48.64
CA LEU A 357 10.36 -31.97 48.97
C LEU A 357 11.24 -31.67 47.75
N LEU A 358 11.74 -30.44 47.78
CA LEU A 358 13.10 -30.06 47.46
C LEU A 358 13.54 -30.37 46.02
N PHE A 359 13.62 -29.32 45.21
CA PHE A 359 14.92 -28.79 44.80
C PHE A 359 14.69 -27.41 44.15
N PHE A 360 15.17 -26.37 44.84
CA PHE A 360 15.42 -25.02 44.32
C PHE A 360 14.25 -24.03 44.14
N GLN A 361 13.59 -23.74 45.25
CA GLN A 361 13.24 -22.37 45.63
C GLN A 361 14.22 -22.05 46.78
N LEU A 362 15.14 -21.10 46.71
CA LEU A 362 14.89 -19.68 46.86
C LEU A 362 16.23 -18.95 46.67
N PHE A 363 16.16 -17.81 45.98
CA PHE A 363 16.88 -16.56 46.28
C PHE A 363 18.42 -16.63 46.32
N SER A 364 19.06 -16.00 45.33
CA SER A 364 19.50 -14.60 45.46
C SER A 364 20.42 -14.42 46.66
N LEU A 365 21.73 -14.43 46.43
CA LEU A 365 22.67 -13.43 46.97
C LEU A 365 24.08 -13.72 46.41
N ILE A 366 24.58 -12.77 45.60
CA ILE A 366 25.95 -12.21 45.65
C ILE A 366 27.12 -12.95 44.95
N ASN A 367 27.83 -12.14 44.14
CA ASN A 367 29.23 -12.20 43.68
C ASN A 367 29.60 -12.95 42.37
N ILE A 368 29.50 -12.20 41.27
CA ILE A 368 30.61 -11.96 40.33
C ILE A 368 30.90 -10.44 40.49
N GLY A 369 32.09 -9.95 40.82
CA GLY A 369 33.42 -10.56 40.71
C GLY A 369 34.01 -10.25 39.35
#